data_AF-A0AAD3CIK9-F1
#
_entry.id   AF-A0AAD3CIK9-F1
#
_cell.length_a   1.000
_cell.length_b   1.000
_cell.length_c   1.000
_cell.angle_alpha   90.00
_cell.angle_beta   90.00
_cell.angle_gamma   90.00
#
_symmetry.space_group_name_H-M   'P 1'
#
loop_
_entity.id
_entity.type
_entity.pdbx_description
1 polymer ?
#
loop_
_entity_poly.entity_id
_entity_poly.type
_entity_poly.pdbx_seq_one_letter_code
_entity_poly.pdbx_strand_id
1 'polypeptide(L)'
;MVKTGEKTDEKNSYGAIPTAEPIPEDDVPLVKVVAPSDMMEGFKFRAVYDGVAFPVIVPAGGCATGQVLTVPFNPKADEMPSRFWKDDIFSCFRYGVCHPSSLLACCCPLILLGQVMTRLKLDWLARPDGDWKETFKIMVCIAVGFGVLDAILSPADSEEPCSPIYSIIMFIYTLFSVYVMMKTRKIVRENDLIGEQTCKGCEDIVCSFFCGCCTASQLARQTADYELDEGQFFTPTGLPDETVPISLNV
;
A
#
# COMPACT_ATOMS: atom_id res chain seq x y z
N MET A 1 -11.63 56.57 15.13
CA MET A 1 -12.46 55.48 15.71
C MET A 1 -12.27 54.25 14.84
N VAL A 2 -11.34 53.36 15.22
CA VAL A 2 -11.04 52.12 14.51
C VAL A 2 -11.78 51.01 15.24
N LYS A 3 -12.75 50.37 14.58
CA LYS A 3 -13.46 49.20 15.12
C LYS A 3 -12.60 47.97 14.90
N THR A 4 -12.09 47.41 15.98
CA THR A 4 -11.49 46.07 16.04
C THR A 4 -12.59 45.03 15.85
N GLY A 5 -12.48 44.23 14.79
CA GLY A 5 -13.36 43.08 14.53
C GLY A 5 -12.89 41.86 15.31
N GLU A 6 -13.78 41.36 16.15
CA GLU A 6 -13.64 40.14 16.95
C GLU A 6 -13.75 38.90 16.03
N LYS A 7 -12.71 38.07 16.01
CA LYS A 7 -12.70 36.78 15.30
C LYS A 7 -13.33 35.73 16.22
N THR A 8 -14.49 35.20 15.85
CA THR A 8 -15.08 34.01 16.46
C THR A 8 -14.36 32.76 15.97
N ASP A 9 -13.75 32.03 16.91
CA ASP A 9 -13.18 30.70 16.69
C ASP A 9 -14.31 29.69 16.47
N GLU A 10 -14.48 29.29 15.21
CA GLU A 10 -15.39 28.21 14.81
C GLU A 10 -14.74 26.86 15.15
N LYS A 11 -15.09 26.32 16.33
CA LYS A 11 -14.69 24.97 16.74
C LYS A 11 -15.37 23.95 15.82
N ASN A 12 -14.58 23.33 14.95
CA ASN A 12 -14.98 22.14 14.19
C ASN A 12 -15.40 21.01 15.16
N SER A 13 -16.71 20.88 15.34
CA SER A 13 -17.35 19.74 15.99
C SER A 13 -17.28 18.56 15.03
N TYR A 14 -16.35 17.63 15.27
CA TYR A 14 -16.38 16.32 14.62
C TYR A 14 -17.63 15.59 15.11
N GLY A 15 -18.65 15.51 14.25
CA GLY A 15 -19.86 14.76 14.52
C GLY A 15 -19.51 13.32 14.88
N ALA A 16 -20.08 12.81 15.97
CA ALA A 16 -19.95 11.41 16.34
C ALA A 16 -20.40 10.54 15.17
N ILE A 17 -19.50 9.67 14.71
CA ILE A 17 -19.81 8.66 13.70
C ILE A 17 -20.87 7.74 14.31
N PRO A 18 -21.97 7.43 13.61
CA PRO A 18 -22.96 6.48 14.10
C PRO A 18 -22.25 5.16 14.39
N THR A 19 -22.20 4.78 15.66
CA THR A 19 -21.77 3.45 16.09
C THR A 19 -22.72 2.46 15.42
N ALA A 20 -22.21 1.65 14.49
CA ALA A 20 -23.01 0.58 13.90
C ALA A 20 -23.55 -0.30 15.04
N GLU A 21 -24.83 -0.63 14.99
CA GLU A 21 -25.44 -1.52 15.97
C GLU A 21 -24.66 -2.85 15.98
N PRO A 22 -24.32 -3.40 17.17
CA PRO A 22 -23.61 -4.66 17.26
C PRO A 22 -24.46 -5.74 16.58
N ILE A 23 -23.89 -6.38 15.57
CA ILE A 23 -24.48 -7.53 14.92
C ILE A 23 -24.61 -8.62 16.00
N PRO A 24 -25.79 -9.25 16.18
CA PRO A 24 -25.95 -10.31 17.18
C PRO A 24 -24.90 -11.42 16.96
N GLU A 25 -24.12 -11.71 18.01
CA GLU A 25 -22.97 -12.63 17.98
C GLU A 25 -23.36 -14.11 17.69
N ASP A 26 -24.64 -14.47 17.79
CA ASP A 26 -25.09 -15.86 17.85
C ASP A 26 -25.13 -16.62 16.51
N ASP A 27 -24.90 -15.97 15.35
CA ASP A 27 -25.00 -16.61 14.03
C ASP A 27 -23.71 -16.60 13.19
N VAL A 28 -22.55 -16.29 13.79
CA VAL A 28 -21.27 -16.32 13.04
C VAL A 28 -20.79 -17.78 12.89
N PRO A 29 -20.73 -18.33 11.66
CA PRO A 29 -20.31 -19.72 11.48
C PRO A 29 -18.86 -19.90 11.94
N LEU A 30 -18.63 -20.94 12.75
CA LEU A 30 -17.30 -21.34 13.17
C LEU A 30 -16.65 -22.23 12.12
N VAL A 31 -15.46 -21.87 11.67
CA VAL A 31 -14.68 -22.66 10.71
C VAL A 31 -13.44 -23.25 11.37
N LYS A 32 -13.04 -24.42 10.90
CA LYS A 32 -11.86 -25.14 11.40
C LYS A 32 -10.69 -24.87 10.47
N VAL A 33 -9.64 -24.27 11.01
CA VAL A 33 -8.40 -23.93 10.29
C VAL A 33 -7.26 -24.74 10.87
N VAL A 34 -6.41 -25.32 10.02
CA VAL A 34 -5.24 -26.08 10.46
C VAL A 34 -4.03 -25.14 10.50
N ALA A 35 -3.32 -25.08 11.63
CA ALA A 35 -2.12 -24.27 11.78
C ALA A 35 -0.99 -24.78 10.87
N PRO A 36 -0.37 -23.93 10.02
CA PRO A 36 0.67 -24.36 9.08
C PRO A 36 2.04 -24.61 9.75
N SER A 37 2.29 -23.99 10.90
CA SER A 37 3.54 -24.11 11.66
C SER A 37 3.29 -23.86 13.14
N ASP A 38 4.31 -24.07 13.98
CA ASP A 38 4.28 -23.64 15.37
C ASP A 38 4.29 -22.11 15.41
N MET A 39 3.31 -21.51 16.09
CA MET A 39 3.15 -20.05 16.14
C MET A 39 2.89 -19.59 17.57
N MET A 40 3.44 -18.42 17.92
CA MET A 40 3.26 -17.81 19.23
C MET A 40 1.86 -17.21 19.36
N GLU A 41 1.39 -17.09 20.61
CA GLU A 41 0.16 -16.38 20.96
C GLU A 41 0.10 -14.98 20.31
N GLY A 42 -1.06 -14.62 19.78
CA GLY A 42 -1.31 -13.31 19.17
C GLY A 42 -0.78 -13.15 17.74
N PHE A 43 -0.03 -14.12 17.22
CA PHE A 43 0.36 -14.14 15.81
C PHE A 43 -0.87 -14.18 14.90
N LYS A 44 -0.81 -13.52 13.75
CA LYS A 44 -1.90 -13.49 12.76
C LYS A 44 -1.46 -14.21 11.51
N PHE A 45 -2.30 -15.07 10.95
CA PHE A 45 -2.05 -15.68 9.64
C PHE A 45 -3.34 -15.70 8.81
N ARG A 46 -3.21 -15.87 7.49
CA ARG A 46 -4.39 -15.93 6.61
C ARG A 46 -4.85 -17.38 6.44
N ALA A 47 -6.14 -17.59 6.64
CA ALA A 47 -6.82 -18.83 6.28
C ALA A 47 -7.75 -18.58 5.10
N VAL A 48 -7.96 -19.59 4.26
CA VAL A 48 -8.91 -19.51 3.14
C VAL A 48 -10.08 -20.45 3.44
N TYR A 49 -11.29 -19.91 3.44
CA TYR A 49 -12.53 -20.68 3.58
C TYR A 49 -13.53 -20.18 2.53
N ASP A 50 -14.13 -21.10 1.78
CA ASP A 50 -15.01 -20.81 0.63
C ASP A 50 -14.41 -19.79 -0.38
N GLY A 51 -13.10 -19.83 -0.58
CA GLY A 51 -12.38 -18.93 -1.51
C GLY A 51 -12.12 -17.52 -0.97
N VAL A 52 -12.55 -17.23 0.26
CA VAL A 52 -12.33 -15.94 0.94
C VAL A 52 -11.18 -16.10 1.93
N ALA A 53 -10.17 -15.23 1.82
CA ALA A 53 -9.02 -15.23 2.70
C ALA A 53 -9.25 -14.29 3.90
N PHE A 54 -9.35 -14.83 5.11
CA PHE A 54 -9.63 -14.10 6.35
C PHE A 54 -8.49 -14.26 7.38
N PRO A 55 -8.26 -13.28 8.25
CA PRO A 55 -7.20 -13.35 9.25
C PRO A 55 -7.59 -14.22 10.45
N VAL A 56 -6.69 -15.09 10.88
CA VAL A 56 -6.81 -15.92 12.08
C VAL A 56 -5.77 -15.47 13.10
N ILE A 57 -6.23 -15.20 14.34
CA ILE A 57 -5.35 -14.85 15.46
C ILE A 57 -5.07 -16.12 16.28
N VAL A 58 -3.80 -16.40 16.53
CA VAL A 58 -3.37 -17.53 17.36
C VAL A 58 -3.79 -17.32 18.81
N PRO A 59 -4.47 -18.30 19.44
CA PRO A 59 -5.01 -18.17 20.78
C PRO A 59 -3.91 -18.10 21.85
N ALA A 60 -4.34 -17.83 23.08
CA ALA A 60 -3.45 -17.81 24.23
C ALA A 60 -2.71 -19.15 24.41
N GLY A 61 -1.39 -19.08 24.64
CA GLY A 61 -0.51 -20.26 24.68
C GLY A 61 0.05 -20.73 23.35
N GLY A 62 -0.26 -20.05 22.24
CA GLY A 62 0.26 -20.40 20.91
C GLY A 62 -0.51 -21.54 20.23
N CYS A 63 0.01 -22.02 19.10
CA CYS A 63 -0.49 -23.23 18.47
C CYS A 63 0.65 -24.03 17.83
N ALA A 64 0.48 -25.36 17.79
CA ALA A 64 1.42 -26.26 17.14
C ALA A 64 1.02 -26.52 15.68
N THR A 65 2.01 -26.87 14.86
CA THR A 65 1.83 -27.31 13.48
C THR A 65 0.79 -28.43 13.39
N GLY A 66 -0.20 -28.28 12.51
CA GLY A 66 -1.29 -29.25 12.34
C GLY A 66 -2.42 -29.13 13.36
N GLN A 67 -2.32 -28.26 14.37
CA GLN A 67 -3.39 -28.03 15.33
C GLN A 67 -4.61 -27.39 14.64
N VAL A 68 -5.80 -27.92 14.93
CA VAL A 68 -7.06 -27.38 14.41
C VAL A 68 -7.54 -26.26 15.32
N LEU A 69 -7.59 -25.04 14.79
CA LEU A 69 -8.16 -23.86 15.41
C LEU A 69 -9.62 -23.72 14.96
N THR A 70 -10.53 -23.47 15.90
CA THR A 70 -11.92 -23.13 15.58
C THR A 70 -12.06 -21.63 15.71
N VAL A 71 -12.40 -20.96 14.61
CA VAL A 71 -12.44 -19.50 14.54
C VAL A 71 -13.75 -19.04 13.91
N PRO A 72 -14.32 -17.91 14.38
CA PRO A 72 -15.47 -17.31 13.73
C PRO A 72 -15.08 -16.84 12.34
N PHE A 73 -15.88 -17.21 11.34
CA PHE A 73 -15.78 -16.71 9.97
C PHE A 73 -17.01 -15.87 9.69
N ASN A 74 -16.82 -14.60 9.39
CA ASN A 74 -17.91 -13.75 8.99
C ASN A 74 -17.64 -13.30 7.54
N PRO A 75 -18.17 -13.99 6.53
CA PRO A 75 -17.87 -13.68 5.13
C PRO A 75 -18.15 -12.21 4.81
N LYS A 76 -19.17 -11.59 5.44
CA LYS A 76 -19.49 -10.17 5.21
C LYS A 76 -18.52 -9.20 5.89
N ALA A 77 -17.93 -9.57 7.02
CA ALA A 77 -16.96 -8.72 7.71
C ALA A 77 -15.54 -8.94 7.15
N ASP A 78 -15.22 -10.18 6.79
CA ASP A 78 -13.91 -10.59 6.31
C ASP A 78 -13.71 -10.31 4.81
N GLU A 79 -14.79 -10.21 4.02
CA GLU A 79 -14.77 -9.61 2.69
C GLU A 79 -14.78 -8.08 2.74
N MET A 80 -15.06 -7.45 3.90
CA MET A 80 -15.30 -6.02 3.93
C MET A 80 -13.97 -5.30 3.64
N PRO A 81 -13.89 -4.54 2.53
CA PRO A 81 -12.66 -3.85 2.19
C PRO A 81 -12.27 -2.90 3.31
N SER A 82 -10.96 -2.80 3.58
CA SER A 82 -10.43 -1.99 4.67
C SER A 82 -10.77 -0.53 4.44
N ARG A 83 -11.78 0.00 5.16
CA ARG A 83 -12.21 1.41 5.03
C ARG A 83 -11.15 2.44 5.45
N PHE A 84 -9.99 1.98 5.92
CA PHE A 84 -8.86 2.77 6.37
C PHE A 84 -7.56 2.30 5.74
N TRP A 85 -6.58 3.20 5.66
CA TRP A 85 -5.21 2.84 5.37
C TRP A 85 -4.63 1.98 6.50
N LYS A 86 -3.86 0.94 6.17
CA LYS A 86 -3.13 0.10 7.15
C LYS A 86 -2.17 0.92 8.02
N ASP A 87 -1.62 1.99 7.45
CA ASP A 87 -0.66 2.88 8.08
C ASP A 87 -0.91 4.33 7.72
N ASP A 88 -0.45 5.25 8.58
CA ASP A 88 -0.37 6.66 8.24
C ASP A 88 0.62 6.93 7.10
N ILE A 89 0.41 8.05 6.40
CA ILE A 89 1.24 8.43 5.25
C ILE A 89 2.71 8.62 5.65
N PHE A 90 2.98 9.18 6.83
CA PHE A 90 4.35 9.44 7.31
C PHE A 90 5.02 8.24 7.99
N SER A 91 4.38 7.07 8.04
CA SER A 91 4.93 5.84 8.61
C SER A 91 5.82 5.08 7.61
N CYS A 92 6.53 5.80 6.73
CA CYS A 92 7.32 5.21 5.64
C CYS A 92 8.44 4.26 6.11
N PHE A 93 8.92 4.41 7.35
CA PHE A 93 9.97 3.59 7.96
C PHE A 93 9.47 2.58 8.99
N ARG A 94 8.18 2.20 8.97
CA ARG A 94 7.59 1.26 9.96
C ARG A 94 8.39 -0.03 10.13
N TYR A 95 8.88 -0.61 9.04
CA TYR A 95 9.68 -1.85 9.04
C TYR A 95 11.21 -1.60 9.09
N GLY A 96 11.63 -0.37 9.37
CA GLY A 96 13.03 0.05 9.39
C GLY A 96 13.51 0.73 8.11
N VAL A 97 14.60 1.48 8.22
CA VAL A 97 15.19 2.26 7.11
C VAL A 97 15.82 1.40 6.03
N CYS A 98 16.29 0.19 6.37
CA CYS A 98 16.90 -0.76 5.44
C CYS A 98 15.88 -1.71 4.80
N HIS A 99 14.60 -1.62 5.16
CA HIS A 99 13.58 -2.48 4.57
C HIS A 99 13.43 -2.18 3.07
N PRO A 100 13.23 -3.18 2.20
CA PRO A 100 13.17 -2.97 0.76
C PRO A 100 12.13 -1.94 0.31
N SER A 101 10.94 -1.95 0.92
CA SER A 101 9.91 -0.95 0.64
C SER A 101 10.30 0.47 1.07
N SER A 102 11.08 0.64 2.15
CA SER A 102 11.56 1.94 2.61
C SER A 102 12.64 2.49 1.67
N LEU A 103 13.64 1.67 1.34
CA LEU A 103 14.75 2.06 0.47
C LEU A 103 14.27 2.35 -0.95
N LEU A 104 13.41 1.50 -1.52
CA LEU A 104 12.84 1.76 -2.84
C LEU A 104 11.91 2.97 -2.83
N ALA A 105 11.13 3.21 -1.76
CA ALA A 105 10.29 4.41 -1.69
C ALA A 105 11.12 5.70 -1.73
N CYS A 106 12.26 5.74 -1.03
CA CYS A 106 13.12 6.92 -0.98
C CYS A 106 13.98 7.09 -2.23
N CYS A 107 14.58 6.01 -2.74
CA CYS A 107 15.58 6.08 -3.81
C CYS A 107 15.00 5.82 -5.21
N CYS A 108 13.96 4.98 -5.31
CA CYS A 108 13.41 4.53 -6.59
C CYS A 108 11.88 4.37 -6.53
N PRO A 109 11.11 5.44 -6.19
CA PRO A 109 9.68 5.33 -5.91
C PRO A 109 8.88 4.74 -7.09
N LEU A 110 9.33 4.98 -8.33
CA LEU A 110 8.68 4.44 -9.52
C LEU A 110 8.84 2.91 -9.64
N ILE A 111 9.97 2.35 -9.20
CA ILE A 111 10.19 0.90 -9.16
C ILE A 111 9.25 0.27 -8.12
N LEU A 112 9.20 0.84 -6.90
CA LEU A 112 8.27 0.38 -5.87
C LEU A 112 6.81 0.47 -6.33
N LEU A 113 6.44 1.56 -7.01
CA LEU A 113 5.11 1.72 -7.56
C LEU A 113 4.83 0.68 -8.66
N GLY A 114 5.81 0.33 -9.49
CA GLY A 114 5.71 -0.79 -10.44
C GLY A 114 5.40 -2.12 -9.75
N GLN A 115 5.98 -2.37 -8.56
CA GLN A 115 5.67 -3.55 -7.74
C GLN A 115 4.24 -3.54 -7.20
N VAL A 116 3.78 -2.39 -6.70
CA VAL A 116 2.39 -2.19 -6.27
C VAL A 116 1.42 -2.43 -7.43
N MET A 117 1.68 -1.79 -8.58
CA MET A 117 0.81 -1.86 -9.75
C MET A 117 0.72 -3.28 -10.31
N THR A 118 1.82 -4.04 -10.29
CA THR A 118 1.82 -5.44 -10.72
C THR A 118 0.99 -6.32 -9.79
N ARG A 119 1.07 -6.13 -8.46
CA ARG A 119 0.18 -6.81 -7.48
C ARG A 119 -1.29 -6.51 -7.72
N LEU A 120 -1.60 -5.27 -8.08
CA LEU A 120 -2.95 -4.81 -8.42
C LEU A 120 -3.39 -5.17 -9.85
N LYS A 121 -2.55 -5.85 -10.64
CA LYS A 121 -2.79 -6.18 -12.06
C LYS A 121 -3.12 -4.96 -12.91
N LEU A 122 -2.41 -3.86 -12.66
CA LEU A 122 -2.50 -2.63 -13.44
C LEU A 122 -1.39 -2.55 -14.49
N ASP A 123 -1.68 -2.00 -15.66
CA ASP A 123 -0.65 -1.66 -16.65
C ASP A 123 0.24 -0.50 -16.18
N TRP A 124 1.31 -0.17 -16.92
CA TRP A 124 2.24 0.93 -16.59
C TRP A 124 1.62 2.34 -16.56
N LEU A 125 0.38 2.51 -17.02
CA LEU A 125 -0.43 3.73 -16.92
C LEU A 125 -1.49 3.64 -15.82
N ALA A 126 -1.36 2.67 -14.92
CA ALA A 126 -2.31 2.35 -13.86
C ALA A 126 -3.74 2.11 -14.39
N ARG A 127 -3.89 1.42 -15.53
CA ARG A 127 -5.18 0.98 -16.06
C ARG A 127 -5.44 -0.49 -15.72
N PRO A 128 -6.65 -0.86 -15.27
CA PRO A 128 -6.99 -2.23 -14.90
C PRO A 128 -7.22 -3.16 -16.09
N ASP A 129 -7.47 -2.62 -17.28
CA ASP A 129 -7.78 -3.33 -18.52
C ASP A 129 -6.56 -3.53 -19.44
N GLY A 130 -5.38 -3.05 -19.04
CA GLY A 130 -4.15 -3.16 -19.84
C GLY A 130 -3.31 -4.41 -19.54
N ASP A 131 -2.22 -4.59 -20.29
CA ASP A 131 -1.26 -5.67 -20.08
C ASP A 131 -0.37 -5.38 -18.87
N TRP A 132 -0.73 -5.95 -17.73
CA TRP A 132 -0.02 -5.74 -16.47
C TRP A 132 1.27 -6.56 -16.34
N LYS A 133 1.49 -7.58 -17.18
CA LYS A 133 2.64 -8.50 -17.04
C LYS A 133 3.96 -7.80 -17.29
N GLU A 134 3.97 -6.83 -18.19
CA GLU A 134 5.16 -6.03 -18.51
C GLU A 134 5.26 -4.75 -17.64
N THR A 135 4.29 -4.46 -16.76
CA THR A 135 4.25 -3.23 -15.96
C THR A 135 5.53 -3.00 -15.20
N PHE A 136 5.96 -3.97 -14.38
CA PHE A 136 7.16 -3.82 -13.57
C PHE A 136 8.39 -3.54 -14.44
N LYS A 137 8.58 -4.30 -15.51
CA LYS A 137 9.72 -4.14 -16.42
C LYS A 137 9.71 -2.77 -17.11
N ILE A 138 8.56 -2.31 -17.58
CA ILE A 138 8.42 -0.98 -18.19
C ILE A 138 8.76 0.11 -17.15
N MET A 139 8.26 0.00 -15.93
CA MET A 139 8.53 0.96 -14.85
C MET A 139 10.01 1.00 -14.47
N VAL A 140 10.69 -0.16 -14.43
CA VAL A 140 12.14 -0.25 -14.25
C VAL A 140 12.88 0.40 -15.42
N CYS A 141 12.49 0.13 -16.67
CA CYS A 141 13.10 0.76 -17.84
C CYS A 141 12.97 2.30 -17.81
N ILE A 142 11.81 2.83 -17.41
CA ILE A 142 11.60 4.28 -17.26
C ILE A 142 12.50 4.84 -16.15
N ALA A 143 12.53 4.20 -14.98
CA ALA A 143 13.35 4.64 -13.85
C ALA A 143 14.85 4.64 -14.18
N VAL A 144 15.35 3.56 -14.78
CA VAL A 144 16.76 3.44 -15.19
C VAL A 144 17.08 4.43 -16.31
N GLY A 145 16.23 4.55 -17.32
CA GLY A 145 16.41 5.50 -18.42
C GLY A 145 16.48 6.94 -17.91
N PHE A 146 15.62 7.31 -16.98
CA PHE A 146 15.67 8.60 -16.31
C PHE A 146 16.95 8.78 -15.49
N GLY A 147 17.35 7.80 -14.69
CA GLY A 147 18.61 7.87 -13.90
C GLY A 147 19.86 8.04 -14.78
N VAL A 148 19.88 7.42 -15.97
CA VAL A 148 20.96 7.63 -16.96
C VAL A 148 20.93 9.05 -17.52
N LEU A 149 19.74 9.57 -17.88
CA LEU A 149 19.61 10.94 -18.37
C LEU A 149 20.00 11.97 -17.30
N ASP A 150 19.60 11.75 -16.05
CA ASP A 150 19.97 12.56 -14.89
C ASP A 150 21.51 12.59 -14.71
N ALA A 151 22.17 11.43 -14.73
CA ALA A 151 23.62 11.34 -14.62
C ALA A 151 24.38 12.04 -15.76
N ILE A 152 23.80 12.09 -16.97
CA ILE A 152 24.43 12.72 -18.15
C ILE A 152 24.19 14.23 -18.18
N LEU A 153 22.99 14.67 -17.80
CA LEU A 153 22.52 16.06 -17.98
C LEU A 153 22.61 16.90 -16.70
N SER A 154 22.86 16.28 -15.54
CA SER A 154 23.03 16.99 -14.27
C SER A 154 24.24 17.93 -14.34
N PRO A 155 24.15 19.13 -13.74
CA PRO A 155 25.28 20.05 -13.67
C PRO A 155 26.40 19.43 -12.82
N ALA A 156 27.66 19.59 -13.26
CA ALA A 156 28.81 19.05 -12.55
C ALA A 156 29.06 19.79 -11.23
N ASP A 157 28.81 21.11 -11.23
CA ASP A 157 28.98 21.99 -10.09
C ASP A 157 27.64 22.59 -9.66
N SER A 158 27.41 22.71 -8.35
CA SER A 158 26.15 23.25 -7.79
C SER A 158 25.90 24.72 -8.14
N GLU A 159 26.91 25.43 -8.63
CA GLU A 159 26.81 26.83 -9.05
C GLU A 159 26.37 26.99 -10.52
N GLU A 160 26.48 25.93 -11.32
CA GLU A 160 26.08 26.00 -12.73
C GLU A 160 24.56 25.98 -12.89
N PRO A 161 23.98 26.86 -13.73
CA PRO A 161 22.55 26.83 -13.99
C PRO A 161 22.18 25.53 -14.71
N CYS A 162 21.11 24.89 -14.25
CA CYS A 162 20.56 23.71 -14.91
C CYS A 162 20.20 24.00 -16.38
N SER A 163 20.60 23.10 -17.29
CA SER A 163 20.18 23.17 -18.69
C SER A 163 18.65 23.16 -18.81
N PRO A 164 18.04 23.97 -19.70
CA PRO A 164 16.60 23.92 -19.94
C PRO A 164 16.08 22.53 -20.30
N ILE A 165 16.90 21.72 -20.99
CA ILE A 165 16.56 20.34 -21.37
C ILE A 165 16.43 19.46 -20.12
N TYR A 166 17.38 19.56 -19.18
CA TYR A 166 17.35 18.85 -17.91
C TYR A 166 16.07 19.21 -17.13
N SER A 167 15.77 20.51 -17.00
CA SER A 167 14.56 20.99 -16.31
C SER A 167 13.27 20.45 -16.94
N ILE A 168 13.18 20.39 -18.27
CA ILE A 168 12.02 19.82 -18.99
C ILE A 168 11.89 18.32 -18.72
N ILE A 169 12.99 17.56 -18.77
CA ILE A 169 12.99 16.10 -18.50
C ILE A 169 12.55 15.83 -17.05
N MET A 170 13.12 16.56 -16.08
CA MET A 170 12.74 16.47 -14.67
C MET A 170 11.26 16.77 -14.47
N PHE A 171 10.74 17.81 -15.14
CA PHE A 171 9.34 18.18 -15.06
C PHE A 171 8.42 17.09 -15.64
N ILE A 172 8.73 16.55 -16.81
CA ILE A 172 7.95 15.47 -17.44
C ILE A 172 7.96 14.22 -16.56
N TYR A 173 9.13 13.82 -16.05
CA TYR A 173 9.26 12.67 -15.16
C TYR A 173 8.46 12.85 -13.86
N THR A 174 8.49 14.06 -13.29
CA THR A 174 7.70 14.39 -12.09
C THR A 174 6.20 14.31 -12.38
N LEU A 175 5.73 14.91 -13.48
CA LEU A 175 4.32 14.84 -13.88
C LEU A 175 3.87 13.39 -14.11
N PHE A 176 4.68 12.60 -14.80
CA PHE A 176 4.41 11.18 -15.01
C PHE A 176 4.29 10.44 -13.68
N SER A 177 5.29 10.58 -12.80
CA SER A 177 5.35 9.91 -11.49
C SER A 177 4.15 10.27 -10.61
N VAL A 178 3.80 11.56 -10.54
CA VAL A 178 2.62 12.04 -9.78
C VAL A 178 1.33 11.50 -10.38
N TYR A 179 1.20 11.50 -11.72
CA TYR A 179 0.03 10.97 -12.40
C TYR A 179 -0.20 9.48 -12.08
N VAL A 180 0.82 8.64 -12.26
CA VAL A 180 0.68 7.19 -12.01
C VAL A 180 0.43 6.92 -10.52
N MET A 181 1.12 7.60 -9.63
CA MET A 181 0.97 7.41 -8.18
C MET A 181 -0.40 7.83 -7.67
N MET A 182 -0.90 8.99 -8.09
CA MET A 182 -2.25 9.47 -7.79
C MET A 182 -3.29 8.46 -8.26
N LYS A 183 -3.15 7.97 -9.51
CA LYS A 183 -4.11 7.05 -10.10
C LYS A 183 -4.10 5.68 -9.40
N THR A 184 -2.92 5.13 -9.12
CA THR A 184 -2.78 3.89 -8.35
C THR A 184 -3.39 4.05 -6.95
N ARG A 185 -3.13 5.18 -6.27
CA ARG A 185 -3.70 5.46 -4.95
C ARG A 185 -5.22 5.52 -4.99
N LYS A 186 -5.79 6.23 -5.97
CA LYS A 186 -7.23 6.30 -6.15
C LYS A 186 -7.86 4.91 -6.36
N ILE A 187 -7.24 4.07 -7.19
CA ILE A 187 -7.71 2.68 -7.42
C ILE A 187 -7.67 1.86 -6.13
N VAL A 188 -6.56 1.91 -5.37
CA VAL A 188 -6.47 1.22 -4.08
C VAL A 188 -7.57 1.67 -3.14
N ARG A 189 -7.85 2.97 -3.07
CA ARG A 189 -8.91 3.50 -2.22
C ARG A 189 -10.31 3.11 -2.66
N GLU A 190 -10.57 3.06 -3.97
CA GLU A 190 -11.84 2.58 -4.51
C GLU A 190 -12.04 1.09 -4.19
N ASN A 191 -10.99 0.27 -4.37
CA ASN A 191 -11.02 -1.15 -4.05
C ASN A 191 -11.21 -1.40 -2.55
N ASP A 192 -10.55 -0.61 -1.71
CA ASP A 192 -10.57 -0.75 -0.25
C ASP A 192 -11.68 0.07 0.42
N LEU A 193 -12.50 0.80 -0.34
CA LEU A 193 -13.53 1.72 0.18
C LEU A 193 -12.98 2.77 1.17
N ILE A 194 -11.77 3.28 0.90
CA ILE A 194 -11.07 4.27 1.73
C ILE A 194 -11.50 5.69 1.33
N GLY A 195 -12.19 6.39 2.24
CA GLY A 195 -12.59 7.78 2.10
C GLY A 195 -11.41 8.78 2.14
N GLU A 196 -11.63 9.99 1.63
CA GLU A 196 -10.65 11.09 1.76
C GLU A 196 -10.68 11.58 3.20
N GLN A 197 -9.52 11.86 3.78
CA GLN A 197 -9.38 12.28 5.16
C GLN A 197 -9.07 13.78 5.28
N THR A 198 -8.15 14.30 4.47
CA THR A 198 -7.61 15.67 4.67
C THR A 198 -8.01 16.63 3.56
N CYS A 199 -8.03 16.19 2.30
CA CYS A 199 -8.24 17.09 1.15
C CYS A 199 -9.27 16.53 0.17
N LYS A 200 -10.53 16.96 0.31
CA LYS A 200 -11.63 16.45 -0.50
C LYS A 200 -11.45 16.78 -1.99
N GLY A 201 -11.45 15.76 -2.85
CA GLY A 201 -11.29 15.78 -4.30
C GLY A 201 -9.85 15.79 -4.80
N CYS A 202 -8.87 16.05 -3.91
CA CYS A 202 -7.48 16.32 -4.29
C CYS A 202 -6.45 15.58 -3.44
N GLU A 203 -6.86 14.79 -2.44
CA GLU A 203 -5.94 14.13 -1.51
C GLU A 203 -4.88 13.30 -2.23
N ASP A 204 -5.28 12.53 -3.23
CA ASP A 204 -4.34 11.65 -3.93
C ASP A 204 -3.30 12.44 -4.73
N ILE A 205 -3.66 13.63 -5.24
CA ILE A 205 -2.73 14.54 -5.93
C ILE A 205 -1.75 15.14 -4.91
N VAL A 206 -2.27 15.67 -3.80
CA VAL A 206 -1.48 16.34 -2.77
C VAL A 206 -0.49 15.36 -2.13
N CYS A 207 -0.95 14.16 -1.75
CA CYS A 207 -0.09 13.12 -1.19
C CYS A 207 1.01 12.71 -2.16
N SER A 208 0.66 12.47 -3.43
CA SER A 208 1.63 12.04 -4.45
C SER A 208 2.65 13.12 -4.79
N PHE A 209 2.24 14.39 -4.81
CA PHE A 209 3.11 15.52 -5.14
C PHE A 209 4.02 15.93 -3.98
N PHE A 210 3.49 16.06 -2.76
CA PHE A 210 4.26 16.60 -1.62
C PHE A 210 5.04 15.55 -0.83
N CYS A 211 4.61 14.29 -0.79
CA CYS A 211 5.42 13.20 -0.26
C CYS A 211 5.27 11.93 -1.10
N GLY A 212 5.84 11.93 -2.30
CA GLY A 212 5.79 10.78 -3.21
C GLY A 212 6.37 9.50 -2.61
N CYS A 213 7.49 9.59 -1.87
CA CYS A 213 8.09 8.43 -1.20
C CYS A 213 7.17 7.86 -0.11
N CYS A 214 6.59 8.71 0.74
CA CYS A 214 5.58 8.32 1.74
C CYS A 214 4.39 7.60 1.08
N THR A 215 3.85 8.18 0.02
CA THR A 215 2.69 7.66 -0.71
C THR A 215 3.01 6.30 -1.34
N ALA A 216 4.14 6.15 -2.02
CA ALA A 216 4.57 4.87 -2.58
C ALA A 216 4.75 3.79 -1.49
N SER A 217 5.35 4.19 -0.36
CA SER A 217 5.56 3.30 0.78
C SER A 217 4.24 2.86 1.43
N GLN A 218 3.30 3.78 1.62
CA GLN A 218 1.95 3.48 2.13
C GLN A 218 1.19 2.54 1.19
N LEU A 219 1.24 2.79 -0.12
CA LEU A 219 0.63 1.89 -1.11
C LEU A 219 1.25 0.50 -1.10
N ALA A 220 2.58 0.41 -0.95
CA ALA A 220 3.29 -0.85 -0.88
C ALA A 220 2.87 -1.69 0.33
N ARG A 221 2.66 -1.06 1.49
CA ARG A 221 2.15 -1.71 2.70
C ARG A 221 0.66 -2.00 2.63
N GLN A 222 -0.14 -1.16 1.99
CA GLN A 222 -1.56 -1.45 1.79
C GLN A 222 -1.75 -2.76 1.01
N THR A 223 -0.94 -2.96 -0.03
CA THR A 223 -1.05 -4.06 -1.00
C THR A 223 -0.20 -5.30 -0.67
N ALA A 224 0.52 -5.34 0.45
CA ALA A 224 1.24 -6.51 0.95
C ALA A 224 1.06 -6.63 2.46
N ASP A 225 1.50 -7.76 3.03
CA ASP A 225 1.65 -7.89 4.46
C ASP A 225 3.12 -8.17 4.80
N TYR A 226 3.90 -7.11 5.04
CA TYR A 226 5.32 -7.28 5.37
C TYR A 226 5.56 -7.76 6.80
N GLU A 227 4.51 -7.99 7.60
CA GLU A 227 4.64 -8.74 8.86
C GLU A 227 4.74 -10.25 8.60
N LEU A 228 4.21 -10.71 7.46
CA LEU A 228 4.17 -12.13 7.07
C LEU A 228 5.18 -12.45 5.97
N ASP A 229 5.28 -11.57 4.97
CA ASP A 229 6.09 -11.77 3.79
C ASP A 229 7.34 -10.87 3.81
N GLU A 230 8.51 -11.44 3.57
CA GLU A 230 9.74 -10.66 3.45
C GLU A 230 9.72 -9.85 2.14
N GLY A 231 9.86 -8.53 2.24
CA GLY A 231 9.95 -7.68 1.05
C GLY A 231 11.16 -8.05 0.19
N GLN A 232 11.02 -7.94 -1.14
CA GLN A 232 12.10 -8.20 -2.08
C GLN A 232 12.39 -7.02 -3.00
N PHE A 233 13.68 -6.81 -3.28
CA PHE A 233 14.11 -5.81 -4.25
C PHE A 233 13.97 -6.33 -5.66
N PHE A 234 13.56 -5.44 -6.57
CA PHE A 234 13.61 -5.64 -8.02
C PHE A 234 12.86 -6.88 -8.55
N THR A 235 11.92 -7.45 -7.80
CA THR A 235 10.98 -8.47 -8.31
C THR A 235 9.66 -7.84 -8.76
N PRO A 236 8.88 -8.48 -9.66
CA PRO A 236 7.65 -7.91 -10.19
C PRO A 236 6.63 -7.50 -9.14
N THR A 237 6.51 -8.23 -8.04
CA THR A 237 5.54 -7.96 -6.96
C THR A 237 6.17 -7.37 -5.71
N GLY A 238 7.50 -7.44 -5.58
CA GLY A 238 8.21 -7.07 -4.35
C GLY A 238 8.00 -8.06 -3.20
N LEU A 239 7.49 -9.25 -3.50
CA LEU A 239 7.27 -10.36 -2.57
C LEU A 239 8.01 -11.60 -3.08
N PRO A 240 8.27 -12.60 -2.22
CA PRO A 240 8.78 -13.89 -2.65
C PRO A 240 7.79 -14.51 -3.63
N ASP A 241 8.30 -15.24 -4.63
CA ASP A 241 7.42 -16.09 -5.43
C ASP A 241 6.69 -17.03 -4.47
N GLU A 242 5.36 -17.11 -4.56
CA GLU A 242 4.60 -18.15 -3.88
C GLU A 242 5.24 -19.47 -4.28
N THR A 243 6.04 -20.06 -3.38
CA THR A 243 6.48 -21.42 -3.54
C THR A 243 5.19 -22.21 -3.55
N VAL A 244 4.83 -22.69 -4.75
CA VAL A 244 3.66 -23.53 -5.03
C VAL A 244 3.36 -24.35 -3.78
N PRO A 245 2.17 -24.24 -3.17
CA PRO A 245 1.86 -24.97 -1.96
C PRO A 245 2.22 -26.43 -2.23
N ILE A 246 3.09 -26.98 -1.40
CA ILE A 246 3.39 -28.41 -1.39
C ILE A 246 2.01 -29.05 -1.29
N SER A 247 1.55 -29.63 -2.39
CA SER A 247 0.31 -30.37 -2.43
C SER A 247 0.52 -31.49 -1.43
N LEU A 248 -0.09 -31.35 -0.25
CA LEU A 248 -0.27 -32.46 0.66
C LEU A 248 -1.16 -33.43 -0.12
N ASN A 249 -0.52 -34.41 -0.76
CA ASN A 249 -1.19 -35.57 -1.29
C ASN A 249 -2.01 -36.16 -0.15
N VAL A 250 -3.33 -36.07 -0.30
CA VAL A 250 -4.32 -36.81 0.48
C VAL A 250 -4.08 -38.31 0.29
#